data_AF-A0A966IYZ8-F1
#
_entry.id   AF-A0A966IYZ8-F1
#
_cell.length_a   1.000
_cell.length_b   1.000
_cell.length_c   1.000
_cell.angle_alpha   90.00
_cell.angle_beta   90.00
_cell.angle_gamma   90.00
#
_symmetry.space_group_name_H-M   'P 1'
#
loop_
_entity.id
_entity.type
_entity.pdbx_description
1 polymer ?
#
loop_
_entity_poly.entity_id
_entity_poly.type
_entity_poly.pdbx_seq_one_letter_code
_entity_poly.pdbx_strand_id
1 'polypeptide(L)'
;MLKGLLGFTAAQAAIVFGAFLVMQRFVWTEAVAVDAVRASAWLAFIVQNFTFLIARLVARQNVIAGWGLGVLLRFASVAFWALLGIKALGLVSGPALISLVVFYFLSTLVEPLFLN
;
A
#
# COMPACT_ATOMS: atom_id res chain seq x y z
N MET A 1 14.80 -16.04 -2.71
CA MET A 1 13.36 -15.75 -2.53
C MET A 1 13.09 -15.04 -1.21
N LEU A 2 13.40 -15.67 -0.08
CA LEU A 2 13.10 -15.13 1.25
C LEU A 2 13.78 -13.79 1.54
N LYS A 3 15.07 -13.62 1.20
CA LYS A 3 15.82 -12.37 1.45
C LYS A 3 15.19 -11.14 0.78
N GLY A 4 14.80 -11.25 -0.49
CA GLY A 4 14.19 -10.14 -1.23
C GLY A 4 12.77 -9.83 -0.77
N LEU A 5 12.01 -10.85 -0.34
CA LEU A 5 10.71 -10.65 0.30
C LEU A 5 10.85 -9.93 1.64
N LEU A 6 11.73 -10.40 2.53
CA LEU A 6 11.99 -9.77 3.82
C LEU A 6 12.50 -8.34 3.67
N GLY A 7 13.43 -8.11 2.73
CA GLY A 7 13.94 -6.77 2.42
C GLY A 7 12.85 -5.83 1.94
N PHE A 8 11.99 -6.31 1.04
CA PHE A 8 10.84 -5.53 0.57
C PHE A 8 9.85 -5.25 1.70
N THR A 9 9.48 -6.25 2.51
CA THR A 9 8.58 -6.09 3.65
C THR A 9 9.10 -5.06 4.64
N ALA A 10 10.40 -5.10 4.95
CA ALA A 10 11.03 -4.12 5.84
C ALA A 10 11.02 -2.71 5.24
N ALA A 11 11.36 -2.57 3.95
CA ALA A 11 11.32 -1.29 3.25
C ALA A 11 9.89 -0.74 3.16
N GLN A 12 8.90 -1.60 2.93
CA GLN A 12 7.48 -1.24 2.95
C GLN A 12 7.04 -0.76 4.33
N ALA A 13 7.40 -1.48 5.40
CA ALA A 13 7.09 -1.05 6.76
C ALA A 13 7.69 0.34 7.02
N ALA A 14 8.97 0.55 6.67
CA ALA A 14 9.65 1.83 6.86
C ALA A 14 9.00 2.98 6.08
N ILE A 15 8.70 2.78 4.78
CA ILE A 15 8.17 3.86 3.94
C ILE A 15 6.72 4.19 4.28
N VAL A 16 5.89 3.17 4.52
CA VAL A 16 4.48 3.37 4.90
C VAL A 16 4.40 4.00 6.29
N PHE A 17 5.21 3.53 7.25
CA PHE A 17 5.25 4.12 8.58
C PHE A 17 5.77 5.55 8.55
N GLY A 18 6.87 5.82 7.84
CA GLY A 18 7.41 7.17 7.68
C GLY A 18 6.40 8.13 7.04
N ALA A 19 5.73 7.70 5.96
CA ALA A 19 4.68 8.48 5.32
C ALA A 19 3.47 8.70 6.24
N PHE A 20 3.06 7.68 7.00
CA PHE A 20 2.02 7.80 8.02
C PHE A 20 2.38 8.87 9.06
N LEU A 21 3.61 8.84 9.61
CA LEU A 21 4.09 9.82 10.58
C LEU A 21 4.06 11.26 10.04
N VAL A 22 4.48 11.44 8.77
CA VAL A 22 4.44 12.76 8.10
C VAL A 22 2.99 13.21 7.89
N MET A 23 2.12 12.33 7.39
CA MET A 23 0.73 12.66 7.11
C MET A 23 -0.04 13.05 8.37
N GLN A 24 0.09 12.29 9.46
CA GLN A 24 -0.61 12.62 10.71
C GLN A 24 -0.10 13.92 11.36
N ARG A 25 1.16 14.30 11.10
CA ARG A 25 1.75 15.49 11.72
C ARG A 25 1.48 16.77 10.95
N PHE A 26 1.44 16.70 9.61
CA PHE A 26 1.43 17.89 8.75
C PHE A 26 0.22 18.01 7.82
N VAL A 27 -0.49 16.92 7.54
CA VAL A 27 -1.61 16.91 6.56
C VAL A 27 -2.96 16.72 7.27
N TRP A 28 -3.05 15.71 8.12
CA TRP A 28 -4.27 15.31 8.82
C TRP A 28 -4.03 15.29 10.32
N THR A 29 -4.23 16.44 10.98
CA THR A 29 -3.92 16.62 12.41
C THR A 29 -5.07 16.24 13.35
N GLU A 30 -6.28 16.12 12.82
CA GLU A 30 -7.46 15.73 13.59
C GLU A 30 -7.48 14.21 13.85
N ALA A 31 -7.83 13.81 15.07
CA ALA A 31 -7.78 12.40 15.49
C ALA A 31 -8.57 11.46 14.55
N VAL A 32 -9.77 11.87 14.13
CA VAL A 32 -10.64 11.08 13.24
C VAL A 32 -10.00 10.90 11.85
N ALA A 33 -9.29 11.91 11.36
CA ALA A 33 -8.56 11.81 10.09
C ALA A 33 -7.32 10.91 10.24
N VAL A 34 -6.60 10.98 11.37
CA VAL A 34 -5.45 10.12 11.65
C VAL A 34 -5.83 8.63 11.67
N ASP A 35 -6.99 8.28 12.23
CA ASP A 35 -7.47 6.90 12.24
C ASP A 35 -7.73 6.36 10.83
N ALA A 36 -8.27 7.21 9.93
CA ALA A 36 -8.43 6.87 8.52
C ALA A 36 -7.09 6.66 7.81
N VAL A 37 -6.09 7.51 8.06
CA VAL A 37 -4.72 7.34 7.52
C VAL A 37 -4.09 6.05 8.04
N ARG A 38 -4.26 5.74 9.33
CA ARG A 38 -3.72 4.51 9.95
C ARG A 38 -4.34 3.25 9.34
N ALA A 39 -5.66 3.24 9.16
CA ALA A 39 -6.35 2.12 8.53
C ALA A 39 -5.88 1.90 7.08
N SER A 40 -5.73 3.00 6.31
CA SER A 40 -5.17 2.94 4.96
C SER A 40 -3.71 2.46 4.92
N ALA A 41 -2.89 2.81 5.92
CA ALA A 41 -1.51 2.34 6.04
C ALA A 41 -1.45 0.81 6.21
N TRP A 42 -2.30 0.24 7.07
CA TRP A 42 -2.40 -1.20 7.25
C TRP A 42 -2.85 -1.91 5.98
N LEU A 43 -3.89 -1.40 5.32
CA LEU A 43 -4.37 -1.97 4.06
C LEU A 43 -3.29 -1.94 2.99
N ALA A 44 -2.61 -0.79 2.84
CA ALA A 44 -1.53 -0.62 1.87
C ALA A 44 -0.40 -1.61 2.13
N PHE A 45 0.05 -1.73 3.39
CA PHE A 45 1.11 -2.66 3.77
C PHE A 45 0.75 -4.11 3.43
N ILE A 46 -0.46 -4.56 3.77
CA ILE A 46 -0.92 -5.92 3.48
C ILE A 46 -0.96 -6.16 1.96
N VAL A 47 -1.72 -5.33 1.23
CA VAL A 47 -1.92 -5.48 -0.22
C VAL A 47 -0.59 -5.45 -0.95
N GLN A 48 0.31 -4.54 -0.59
CA GLN A 48 1.59 -4.40 -1.27
C GLN A 48 2.49 -5.61 -1.06
N ASN A 49 2.54 -6.20 0.14
CA ASN A 49 3.30 -7.42 0.38
C ASN A 49 2.75 -8.62 -0.41
N PHE A 50 1.42 -8.74 -0.50
CA PHE A 50 0.77 -9.76 -1.33
C PHE A 50 1.06 -9.54 -2.83
N THR A 51 0.91 -8.31 -3.30
CA THR A 51 1.23 -7.93 -4.67
C THR A 51 2.67 -8.25 -5.03
N PHE A 52 3.63 -7.90 -4.17
CA PHE A 52 5.04 -8.18 -4.42
C PHE A 52 5.35 -9.68 -4.44
N LEU A 53 4.73 -10.45 -3.55
CA LEU A 53 4.84 -11.90 -3.55
C LEU A 53 4.36 -12.48 -4.89
N ILE A 54 3.18 -12.07 -5.36
CA ILE A 54 2.63 -12.50 -6.66
C ILE A 54 3.55 -12.07 -7.80
N ALA A 55 3.95 -10.80 -7.81
CA ALA A 55 4.84 -10.25 -8.83
C ALA A 55 6.12 -11.07 -8.93
N ARG A 56 6.74 -11.45 -7.81
CA ARG A 56 7.98 -12.25 -7.83
C ARG A 56 7.77 -13.70 -8.26
N LEU A 57 6.61 -14.29 -7.99
CA LEU A 57 6.25 -15.63 -8.46
C LEU A 57 6.02 -15.65 -9.98
N VAL A 58 5.35 -14.62 -10.52
CA VAL A 58 4.96 -14.53 -11.93
C VAL A 58 6.07 -13.91 -12.81
N ALA A 59 6.80 -12.90 -12.31
CA ALA A 59 7.83 -12.18 -13.06
C ALA A 59 9.03 -13.04 -13.47
N ARG A 60 9.22 -14.19 -12.81
CA ARG A 60 10.20 -15.20 -13.25
C ARG A 60 9.96 -15.70 -14.67
N GLN A 61 8.69 -15.70 -15.10
CA GLN A 61 8.28 -16.18 -16.42
C GLN A 61 7.86 -15.02 -17.32
N ASN A 62 7.16 -14.02 -16.77
CA ASN A 62 6.72 -12.85 -17.52
C ASN A 62 6.62 -11.63 -16.58
N VAL A 63 7.60 -10.73 -16.68
CA VAL A 63 7.70 -9.51 -15.86
C VAL A 63 6.49 -8.60 -16.04
N ILE A 64 6.00 -8.44 -17.27
CA ILE A 64 4.85 -7.57 -17.59
C ILE A 64 3.58 -8.10 -16.93
N ALA A 65 3.35 -9.42 -16.98
CA ALA A 65 2.20 -10.04 -16.34
C ALA A 65 2.23 -9.92 -14.81
N GLY A 66 3.40 -10.14 -14.20
CA GLY A 66 3.58 -9.99 -12.75
C GLY A 66 3.33 -8.56 -12.28
N TRP A 67 3.86 -7.57 -13.01
CA TRP A 67 3.63 -6.16 -12.74
C TRP A 67 2.15 -5.77 -12.94
N GLY A 68 1.54 -6.19 -14.05
CA GLY A 68 0.14 -5.90 -14.37
C GLY A 68 -0.84 -6.45 -13.33
N LEU A 69 -0.62 -7.68 -12.86
CA LEU A 69 -1.40 -8.26 -11.75
C LEU A 69 -1.28 -7.43 -10.47
N GLY A 70 -0.09 -6.93 -10.18
CA GLY A 70 0.14 -6.07 -9.03
C GLY A 70 -0.62 -4.76 -9.09
N VAL A 71 -0.62 -4.12 -10.27
CA VAL A 71 -1.41 -2.90 -10.52
C VAL A 71 -2.90 -3.17 -10.35
N LEU A 72 -3.42 -4.27 -10.93
CA LEU A 72 -4.83 -4.65 -10.79
C LEU A 72 -5.24 -4.86 -9.33
N LEU A 73 -4.40 -5.52 -8.52
CA LEU A 73 -4.67 -5.74 -7.09
C LEU A 73 -4.79 -4.42 -6.33
N ARG A 74 -3.91 -3.45 -6.63
CA ARG A 74 -3.95 -2.11 -6.01
C ARG A 74 -5.23 -1.37 -6.41
N PHE A 75 -5.58 -1.33 -7.68
CA PHE A 75 -6.84 -0.70 -8.11
C PHE A 75 -8.07 -1.38 -7.50
N ALA A 76 -8.09 -2.72 -7.46
CA ALA A 76 -9.16 -3.47 -6.81
C ALA A 76 -9.26 -3.13 -5.32
N SER A 77 -8.12 -2.99 -4.63
CA SER A 77 -8.10 -2.60 -3.22
C SER A 77 -8.59 -1.17 -2.99
N VAL A 78 -8.26 -0.22 -3.87
CA VAL A 78 -8.79 1.16 -3.81
C VAL A 78 -10.29 1.16 -4.03
N ALA A 79 -10.79 0.41 -5.03
CA ALA A 79 -12.22 0.28 -5.28
C ALA A 79 -12.95 -0.35 -4.09
N PHE A 80 -12.40 -1.42 -3.51
CA PHE A 80 -12.90 -2.04 -2.30
C PHE A 80 -12.93 -1.04 -1.12
N TRP A 81 -11.85 -0.28 -0.94
CA TRP A 81 -11.75 0.70 0.15
C TRP A 81 -12.78 1.82 -0.01
N ALA A 82 -12.92 2.35 -1.23
CA ALA A 82 -13.86 3.42 -1.57
C ALA A 82 -15.32 3.00 -1.41
N LEU A 83 -15.67 1.79 -1.84
CA LEU A 83 -17.06 1.33 -1.89
C LEU A 83 -17.54 0.69 -0.58
N LEU A 84 -16.65 0.02 0.14
CA LEU A 84 -17.00 -0.84 1.27
C LEU A 84 -16.19 -0.52 2.53
N GLY A 85 -14.86 -0.52 2.43
CA GLY A 85 -13.98 -0.48 3.60
C GLY A 85 -14.15 0.77 4.46
N ILE A 86 -14.17 1.95 3.85
CA ILE A 86 -14.33 3.23 4.55
C ILE A 86 -15.66 3.29 5.30
N LYS A 87 -16.76 2.89 4.64
CA LYS A 87 -18.10 2.91 5.24
C LYS A 87 -18.22 1.88 6.36
N ALA A 88 -17.69 0.67 6.17
CA ALA A 88 -17.74 -0.40 7.16
C ALA A 88 -17.00 -0.04 8.45
N LEU A 89 -15.96 0.80 8.36
CA LEU A 89 -15.14 1.23 9.49
C LEU A 89 -15.49 2.63 10.02
N GLY A 90 -16.48 3.31 9.43
CA GLY A 90 -16.88 4.66 9.83
C GLY A 90 -15.78 5.73 9.64
N LEU A 91 -14.90 5.56 8.64
CA LEU A 91 -13.75 6.42 8.43
C LEU A 91 -14.09 7.66 7.60
N VAL A 92 -13.29 8.72 7.74
CA VAL A 92 -13.39 9.91 6.89
C VAL A 92 -12.82 9.62 5.50
N SER A 93 -13.63 9.77 4.46
CA SER A 93 -13.29 9.31 3.09
C SER A 93 -12.07 10.00 2.49
N GLY A 94 -11.95 11.33 2.62
CA GLY A 94 -10.85 12.10 2.04
C GLY A 94 -9.47 11.63 2.54
N PRO A 95 -9.21 11.66 3.86
CA PRO A 95 -7.97 11.14 4.44
C PRO A 95 -7.72 9.68 4.10
N ALA A 96 -8.74 8.82 4.12
CA ALA A 96 -8.60 7.40 3.84
C ALA A 96 -8.12 7.14 2.39
N LEU A 97 -8.78 7.72 1.40
CA LEU A 97 -8.46 7.46 -0.01
C LEU A 97 -7.13 8.10 -0.42
N ILE A 98 -6.90 9.35 -0.03
CA ILE A 98 -5.67 10.07 -0.39
C ILE A 98 -4.45 9.37 0.21
N SER A 99 -4.52 9.00 1.49
CA SER A 99 -3.42 8.27 2.13
C SER A 99 -3.16 6.92 1.48
N LEU A 100 -4.20 6.14 1.17
CA LEU A 100 -4.06 4.84 0.51
C LEU A 100 -3.33 4.97 -0.85
N VAL A 101 -3.73 5.94 -1.67
CA VAL A 101 -3.10 6.19 -2.97
C VAL A 101 -1.65 6.63 -2.81
N VAL A 102 -1.35 7.52 -1.85
CA VAL A 102 0.02 7.96 -1.56
C VAL A 102 0.88 6.79 -1.10
N PHE A 103 0.37 5.93 -0.21
CA PHE A 103 1.10 4.74 0.22
C PHE A 103 1.40 3.82 -0.96
N TYR A 104 0.42 3.51 -1.82
CA TYR A 104 0.68 2.70 -3.01
C TYR A 104 1.69 3.33 -3.96
N PHE A 105 1.61 4.64 -4.18
CA PHE A 105 2.58 5.34 -5.01
C PHE A 105 4.00 5.20 -4.46
N LEU A 106 4.22 5.53 -3.19
CA LEU A 106 5.52 5.38 -2.53
C LEU A 106 6.02 3.93 -2.57
N SER A 107 5.12 2.97 -2.32
CA SER A 107 5.43 1.55 -2.39
C SER A 107 5.87 1.10 -3.78
N THR A 108 5.26 1.62 -4.85
CA THR A 108 5.64 1.31 -6.23
C THR A 108 7.00 1.87 -6.64
N LEU A 109 7.44 2.99 -6.05
CA LEU A 109 8.78 3.53 -6.29
C LEU A 109 9.89 2.61 -5.75
N VAL A 110 9.60 1.92 -4.64
CA VAL A 110 10.56 1.04 -3.96
C VAL A 110 10.59 -0.36 -4.56
N GLU A 111 9.46 -0.82 -5.11
CA GLU A 111 9.29 -2.19 -5.63
C GLU A 111 10.36 -2.67 -6.63
N PRO A 112 10.77 -1.90 -7.66
CA PRO A 112 11.79 -2.32 -8.62
C PRO A 112 13.14 -2.67 -7.99
N LEU A 113 13.48 -2.03 -6.86
CA LEU A 113 14.75 -2.26 -6.15
C LEU A 113 14.86 -3.68 -5.59
N PHE A 114 13.73 -4.35 -5.38
CA PHE A 114 13.67 -5.69 -4.80
C PHE A 114 13.24 -6.77 -5.81
N LEU A 115 12.82 -6.41 -7.02
CA LEU A 115 12.36 -7.39 -8.02
C LEU A 115 13.50 -8.17 -8.69
N ASN A 116 14.72 -7.63 -8.69
CA ASN A 116 15.92 -8.28 -9.24
C ASN A 116 16.50 -9.36 -8.29
#